data_AF-A0A7V9N9A1-F1
#
_entry.id   AF-A0A7V9N9A1-F1
#
_cell.length_a   1.000
_cell.length_b   1.000
_cell.length_c   1.000
_cell.angle_alpha   90.00
_cell.angle_beta   90.00
_cell.angle_gamma   90.00
#
_symmetry.space_group_name_H-M   'P 1'
#
loop_
_entity.id
_entity.type
_entity.pdbx_description
1 polymer ?
#
loop_
_entity_poly.entity_id
_entity_poly.type
_entity_poly.pdbx_seq_one_letter_code
_entity_poly.pdbx_strand_id
1 'polypeptide(L)'
;MSDDPEGQRLRAQARADRKLIQQAADSLAEIDRNDGLSDEHADVLAALRIRLEGKARASLEDLLSAAGDISRKRDLGDALVPQEEDDSDWPAVEEKKREWPGA
;
A
#
# COMPACT_ATOMS: atom_id res chain seq x y z
N MET A 1 -17.10 0.06 -29.72
CA MET A 1 -16.08 -0.23 -28.68
C MET A 1 -14.87 0.57 -29.08
N SER A 2 -14.53 1.64 -28.37
CA SER A 2 -13.29 2.36 -28.69
C SER A 2 -12.12 1.51 -28.23
N ASP A 3 -11.34 1.01 -29.17
CA ASP A 3 -9.99 0.52 -28.92
C ASP A 3 -9.16 1.73 -28.47
N ASP A 4 -9.11 1.95 -27.17
CA ASP A 4 -8.14 2.85 -26.56
C ASP A 4 -6.84 2.04 -26.33
N PRO A 5 -5.83 2.18 -27.21
CA PRO A 5 -4.58 1.43 -27.11
C PRO A 5 -3.78 1.83 -25.87
N GLU A 6 -3.96 3.05 -25.37
CA GLU A 6 -3.27 3.54 -24.17
C GLU A 6 -3.84 2.88 -22.92
N GLY A 7 -5.17 2.82 -22.80
CA GLY A 7 -5.84 2.07 -21.74
C GLY A 7 -5.48 0.57 -21.74
N GLN A 8 -5.26 -0.05 -22.90
CA GLN A 8 -4.80 -1.44 -22.99
C GLN A 8 -3.37 -1.63 -22.47
N ARG A 9 -2.45 -0.71 -22.81
CA ARG A 9 -1.07 -0.73 -22.33
C ARG A 9 -0.99 -0.57 -20.81
N LEU A 10 -1.70 0.41 -20.25
CA LEU A 10 -1.73 0.65 -18.80
C LEU A 10 -2.27 -0.56 -18.04
N ARG A 11 -3.31 -1.23 -18.56
CA ARG A 11 -3.83 -2.47 -17.96
C ARG A 11 -2.84 -3.63 -18.08
N ALA A 12 -2.09 -3.72 -19.17
CA ALA A 12 -1.05 -4.74 -19.33
C ALA A 12 0.09 -4.51 -18.34
N GLN A 13 0.54 -3.27 -18.21
CA GLN A 13 1.56 -2.86 -17.24
C GLN A 13 1.11 -3.15 -15.80
N ALA A 14 -0.09 -2.72 -15.41
CA ALA A 14 -0.63 -2.98 -14.08
C ALA A 14 -0.70 -4.49 -13.74
N ARG A 15 -0.96 -5.36 -14.74
CA ARG A 15 -0.92 -6.82 -14.54
C ARG A 15 0.50 -7.35 -14.41
N ALA A 16 1.46 -6.82 -15.16
CA ALA A 16 2.87 -7.18 -15.05
C ALA A 16 3.42 -6.77 -13.68
N ASP A 17 3.15 -5.54 -13.25
CA ASP A 17 3.54 -5.01 -11.94
C ASP A 17 2.94 -5.85 -10.80
N ARG A 18 1.65 -6.21 -10.92
CA ARG A 18 1.01 -7.10 -9.93
C ARG A 18 1.70 -8.47 -9.83
N LYS A 19 2.17 -9.03 -10.94
CA LYS A 19 2.93 -10.30 -10.91
C LYS A 19 4.28 -10.13 -10.23
N LEU A 20 4.99 -9.04 -10.49
CA LEU A 20 6.27 -8.74 -9.85
C LEU A 20 6.11 -8.58 -8.33
N ILE A 21 5.06 -7.87 -7.90
CA ILE A 21 4.72 -7.70 -6.47
C ILE A 21 4.43 -9.06 -5.82
N GLN A 22 3.69 -9.94 -6.49
CA GLN A 22 3.43 -11.30 -5.99
C GLN A 22 4.73 -12.09 -5.82
N GLN A 23 5.61 -12.08 -6.82
CA GLN A 23 6.88 -12.80 -6.77
C GLN A 23 7.79 -12.30 -5.63
N ALA A 24 7.83 -10.98 -5.43
CA ALA A 24 8.57 -10.39 -4.32
C ALA A 24 8.02 -10.82 -2.95
N ALA A 25 6.70 -10.81 -2.79
CA ALA A 25 6.05 -11.26 -1.55
C ALA A 25 6.31 -12.76 -1.29
N ASP A 26 6.22 -13.60 -2.32
CA ASP A 26 6.47 -15.04 -2.20
C ASP A 26 7.93 -15.31 -1.77
N SER A 27 8.89 -14.58 -2.36
CA SER A 27 10.32 -14.71 -2.05
C SER A 27 10.63 -14.31 -0.61
N LEU A 28 10.08 -13.19 -0.14
CA LEU A 28 10.21 -12.75 1.25
C LEU A 28 9.55 -13.73 2.23
N ALA A 29 8.40 -14.31 1.86
CA ALA A 29 7.73 -15.32 2.68
C ALA A 29 8.49 -16.66 2.74
N GLU A 30 9.28 -17.00 1.72
CA GLU A 30 10.19 -18.14 1.75
C GLU A 30 11.38 -17.90 2.68
N ILE A 31 11.97 -16.68 2.64
CA ILE A 31 13.05 -16.30 3.55
C ILE A 31 12.57 -16.32 5.01
N ASP A 32 11.38 -15.75 5.28
CA ASP A 32 10.78 -15.73 6.61
C ASP A 32 10.63 -17.13 7.21
N ARG A 33 10.20 -18.10 6.40
CA ARG A 33 10.02 -19.50 6.83
C ARG A 33 11.33 -20.21 7.18
N ASN A 34 12.44 -19.83 6.56
CA ASN A 34 13.71 -20.52 6.72
C ASN A 34 14.61 -19.85 7.75
N ASP A 35 14.85 -18.55 7.58
CA ASP A 35 15.87 -17.79 8.32
C ASP A 35 15.26 -16.69 9.21
N GLY A 36 13.99 -16.35 8.99
CA GLY A 36 13.32 -15.20 9.57
C GLY A 36 13.67 -13.90 8.85
N LEU A 37 12.75 -12.93 8.89
CA LEU A 37 12.98 -11.59 8.31
C LEU A 37 13.54 -10.61 9.35
N SER A 38 14.27 -9.61 8.86
CA SER A 38 14.49 -8.37 9.62
C SER A 38 13.20 -7.56 9.69
N ASP A 39 13.07 -6.70 10.69
CA ASP A 39 11.91 -5.83 10.87
C ASP A 39 11.56 -5.05 9.59
N GLU A 40 12.56 -4.48 8.91
CA GLU A 40 12.38 -3.74 7.66
C GLU A 40 11.81 -4.62 6.53
N HIS A 41 12.27 -5.87 6.41
CA HIS A 41 11.76 -6.77 5.39
C HIS A 41 10.37 -7.32 5.74
N ALA A 42 10.05 -7.44 7.04
CA ALA A 42 8.72 -7.80 7.51
C ALA A 42 7.69 -6.70 7.15
N ASP A 43 8.05 -5.44 7.34
CA ASP A 43 7.23 -4.28 6.96
C ASP A 43 6.98 -4.24 5.44
N VAL A 44 8.03 -4.50 4.64
CA VAL A 44 7.90 -4.58 3.18
C VAL A 44 6.99 -5.72 2.76
N LEU A 45 7.13 -6.91 3.37
CA LEU A 45 6.25 -8.04 3.09
C LEU A 45 4.78 -7.72 3.44
N ALA A 46 4.53 -7.07 4.58
CA ALA A 46 3.20 -6.60 4.95
C ALA A 46 2.62 -5.62 3.92
N ALA A 47 3.40 -4.63 3.51
CA ALA A 47 2.99 -3.65 2.50
C ALA A 47 2.66 -4.30 1.14
N LEU A 48 3.46 -5.29 0.71
CA LEU A 48 3.22 -6.05 -0.52
C LEU A 48 1.92 -6.87 -0.43
N ARG A 49 1.67 -7.55 0.69
CA ARG A 49 0.43 -8.31 0.90
C ARG A 49 -0.79 -7.41 0.94
N ILE A 50 -0.71 -6.27 1.63
CA ILE A 50 -1.74 -5.22 1.60
C ILE A 50 -1.99 -4.73 0.17
N ARG A 51 -0.95 -4.55 -0.66
CA ARG A 51 -1.13 -4.11 -2.04
C ARG A 51 -1.83 -5.17 -2.92
N LEU A 52 -1.59 -6.45 -2.64
CA LEU A 52 -2.16 -7.57 -3.38
C LEU A 52 -3.61 -7.85 -2.97
N GLU A 53 -3.88 -7.86 -1.66
CA GLU A 53 -5.15 -8.26 -1.03
C GLU A 53 -6.07 -7.07 -0.73
N GLY A 54 -5.48 -5.90 -0.48
CA GLY A 54 -6.16 -4.63 -0.22
C GLY A 54 -6.97 -4.18 -1.42
N LYS A 55 -8.24 -4.57 -1.42
CA LYS A 55 -9.27 -3.95 -2.25
C LYS A 55 -9.51 -2.53 -1.73
N ALA A 56 -10.01 -1.63 -2.58
CA ALA A 56 -10.30 -0.24 -2.23
C ALA A 56 -11.33 -0.04 -1.07
N ARG A 57 -11.84 -1.13 -0.48
CA ARG A 57 -12.77 -1.17 0.66
C ARG A 57 -12.44 -2.30 1.66
N ALA A 58 -11.20 -2.76 1.70
CA ALA A 58 -10.77 -3.70 2.73
C ALA A 58 -10.86 -3.00 4.11
N SER A 59 -11.39 -3.70 5.11
CA SER A 59 -11.35 -3.20 6.49
C SER A 59 -9.91 -3.23 7.02
N LEU A 60 -9.60 -2.44 8.04
CA LEU A 60 -8.29 -2.46 8.69
C LEU A 60 -7.91 -3.89 9.13
N GLU A 61 -8.88 -4.64 9.65
CA GLU A 61 -8.70 -6.03 10.07
C GLU A 61 -8.36 -6.96 8.89
N ASP A 62 -8.97 -6.75 7.71
CA ASP A 62 -8.58 -7.48 6.50
C ASP A 62 -7.14 -7.17 6.08
N LEU A 63 -6.70 -5.92 6.24
CA LEU A 63 -5.34 -5.49 5.91
C LEU A 63 -4.30 -6.03 6.91
N LEU A 64 -4.63 -6.03 8.20
CA LEU A 64 -3.80 -6.62 9.25
C LEU A 64 -3.73 -8.14 9.11
N SER A 65 -4.84 -8.78 8.77
CA SER A 65 -4.88 -10.22 8.51
C SER A 65 -4.11 -10.59 7.24
N ALA A 66 -4.12 -9.72 6.22
CA ALA A 66 -3.31 -9.87 5.00
C ALA A 66 -1.83 -9.73 5.29
N ALA A 67 -1.43 -8.78 6.14
CA ALA A 67 -0.07 -8.70 6.62
C ALA A 67 0.33 -10.00 7.34
N GLY A 68 -0.54 -10.55 8.19
CA GLY A 68 -0.27 -11.75 8.96
C GLY A 68 0.67 -11.49 10.14
N ASP A 69 1.06 -12.56 10.85
CA ASP A 69 1.86 -12.48 12.10
C ASP A 69 3.36 -12.27 11.84
N ILE A 70 3.70 -11.36 10.91
CA ILE A 70 5.10 -10.99 10.61
C ILE A 70 5.67 -10.06 11.69
N SER A 71 4.82 -9.63 12.63
CA SER A 71 5.21 -8.81 13.77
C SER A 71 5.87 -9.66 14.85
N ARG A 72 7.12 -10.08 14.62
CA ARG A 72 7.98 -10.45 15.75
C ARG A 72 8.55 -9.17 16.37
N LYS A 73 7.68 -8.35 17.01
CA LYS A 73 7.90 -7.30 18.04
C LYS A 73 7.34 -5.89 17.77
N ARG A 74 6.85 -5.55 16.58
CA ARG A 74 6.30 -4.21 16.32
C ARG A 74 4.97 -4.29 15.60
N ASP A 75 3.90 -3.96 16.32
CA ASP A 75 2.54 -4.02 15.79
C ASP A 75 2.46 -3.08 14.58
N LEU A 76 1.99 -3.55 13.42
CA LEU A 76 1.89 -2.73 12.20
C LEU A 76 0.97 -1.52 12.41
N GLY A 77 0.03 -1.64 13.36
CA GLY A 77 -0.78 -0.51 13.81
C GLY A 77 0.06 0.65 14.34
N ASP A 78 1.22 0.39 14.95
CA ASP A 78 2.15 1.37 15.51
C ASP A 78 2.99 2.06 14.41
N ALA A 79 3.31 1.33 13.33
CA ALA A 79 3.98 1.90 12.14
C ALA A 79 3.03 2.74 11.26
N LEU A 80 1.72 2.52 11.40
CA LEU A 80 0.66 3.29 10.74
C LEU A 80 0.06 4.39 11.62
N VAL A 81 0.51 4.51 12.89
CA VAL A 81 0.24 5.71 13.67
C VAL A 81 0.84 6.86 12.87
N PRO A 82 0.04 7.87 12.49
CA PRO A 82 0.59 9.06 11.87
C PRO A 82 1.59 9.63 12.86
N GLN A 83 2.88 9.50 12.53
CA GLN A 83 3.90 10.32 13.14
C GLN A 83 3.39 11.76 12.92
N GLU A 84 3.34 12.56 13.98
CA GLU A 84 3.09 14.00 13.85
C GLU A 84 4.23 14.57 12.99
N GLU A 85 4.11 14.42 11.67
CA GLU A 85 4.87 15.19 10.71
C GLU A 85 4.35 16.60 10.92
N ASP A 86 5.18 17.44 11.55
CA ASP A 86 4.93 18.86 11.66
C ASP A 86 4.45 19.37 10.29
N ASP A 87 3.21 19.84 10.21
CA ASP A 87 2.58 20.48 9.04
C ASP A 87 3.39 21.69 8.49
N SER A 88 4.55 21.97 9.08
CA SER A 88 5.47 23.06 8.75
C SER A 88 6.19 22.89 7.41
N ASP A 89 6.23 21.70 6.81
CA ASP A 89 6.93 21.47 5.52
C ASP A 89 6.03 21.70 4.29
N TRP A 90 4.72 21.87 4.49
CA TRP A 90 3.79 22.18 3.40
C TRP A 90 3.59 23.69 3.26
N PRO A 91 3.74 24.26 2.06
CA PRO A 91 3.43 25.67 1.84
C PRO A 91 1.93 25.90 2.09
N ALA A 92 1.60 26.84 2.98
CA ALA A 92 0.23 27.23 3.26
C ALA A 92 -0.45 27.74 1.97
N VAL A 93 -1.33 26.92 1.40
CA VAL A 93 -2.17 27.32 0.27
C VAL A 93 -3.41 28.01 0.84
N GLU A 94 -3.55 29.31 0.61
CA GLU A 94 -4.80 30.02 0.91
C GLU A 94 -5.94 29.44 0.04
N GLU A 95 -6.82 28.68 0.67
CA GLU A 95 -8.06 28.23 0.03
C GLU A 95 -8.98 29.43 -0.24
N LYS A 96 -8.89 30.00 -1.44
CA LYS A 96 -9.94 30.88 -1.93
C LYS A 96 -11.23 30.09 -2.06
N LYS A 97 -12.23 30.44 -1.26
CA LYS A 97 -13.61 29.95 -1.40
C LYS A 97 -14.04 30.11 -2.85
N ARG A 98 -14.11 28.99 -3.56
CA ARG A 98 -14.71 28.93 -4.89
C ARG A 98 -16.22 29.07 -4.68
N GLU A 99 -16.76 30.22 -5.06
CA GLU A 99 -18.19 30.41 -5.15
C GLU A 99 -18.71 29.58 -6.32
N TRP A 100 -19.36 28.47 -6.01
CA TRP A 100 -20.08 27.68 -6.99
C TRP A 100 -21.33 28.45 -7.43
N PRO A 101 -21.61 28.58 -8.74
CA PRO A 101 -22.83 29.26 -9.17
C PRO A 101 -24.02 28.31 -8.98
N GLY A 102 -24.85 28.58 -7.98
CA GLY A 102 -26.09 27.85 -7.75
C GLY A 102 -26.54 27.88 -6.30
N ALA A 103 -27.05 29.04 -5.88
CA ALA A 103 -28.02 29.14 -4.78
C ALA A 103 -29.41 29.39 -5.40
#